data_AF-A0A4Z1HCT3-F1
#
_entry.id   AF-A0A4Z1HCT3-F1
#
_cell.length_a   1.000
_cell.length_b   1.000
_cell.length_c   1.000
_cell.angle_alpha   90.00
_cell.angle_beta   90.00
_cell.angle_gamma   90.00
#
_symmetry.space_group_name_H-M   'P 1'
#
loop_
_entity.id
_entity.type
_entity.pdbx_description
1 polymer ?
#
loop_
_entity_poly.entity_id
_entity_poly.type
_entity_poly.pdbx_seq_one_letter_code
_entity_poly.pdbx_strand_id
1 'polypeptide(L)'
;MATPDHCLYCFEVLTAHLEKRQPLGLEKVQELWTSYPKGLELQNTEEEEEEDVDLQITGSHPPKTNPRPDPNSTTNSARHPILQRITRSASGTSTPSSSSSERTSTSNSTSATTPSSSTTSFTPIGISPTQRQTTQLSPPRNLRDWSTPLFVTWNTLSSSSQPHQQSPSLRGCIGTFSSEPLLTSLPEYAIISALHDSRFDPITLRELPTLEVAVTLLTDFEECAHPLDWEIGVHGIRISFYHKNKRFGACYLPDVAVEQEWGKEETVVSAMRKAGWGGKREKWREVSQLSVVRYQGRKESVSWKEYNEWRTWVEKQGKNVETRN
;
A
#
# COMPACT_ATOMS: atom_id res chain seq x y z
N MET A 1 6.76 0.83 8.54
CA MET A 1 6.60 0.57 7.09
C MET A 1 5.19 0.05 6.87
N ALA A 2 4.59 0.26 5.69
CA ALA A 2 3.40 -0.51 5.34
C ALA A 2 3.75 -2.00 5.33
N THR A 3 2.77 -2.84 5.64
CA THR A 3 2.93 -4.29 5.75
C THR A 3 1.65 -4.96 5.24
N PRO A 4 1.69 -6.26 4.88
CA PRO A 4 0.51 -6.94 4.33
C PRO A 4 -0.71 -6.90 5.25
N ASP A 5 -0.53 -6.95 6.57
CA ASP A 5 -1.63 -6.84 7.55
C ASP A 5 -2.37 -5.49 7.48
N HIS A 6 -1.69 -4.39 7.17
CA HIS A 6 -2.36 -3.11 6.92
C HIS A 6 -3.28 -3.19 5.70
N CYS A 7 -2.82 -3.84 4.62
CA CYS A 7 -3.61 -4.04 3.40
C CYS A 7 -4.79 -5.00 3.64
N LEU A 8 -4.58 -6.10 4.36
CA LEU A 8 -5.65 -7.02 4.75
C LEU A 8 -6.70 -6.34 5.60
N TYR A 9 -6.28 -5.47 6.53
CA TYR A 9 -7.19 -4.70 7.35
C TYR A 9 -8.03 -3.72 6.51
N CYS A 10 -7.47 -3.07 5.49
CA CYS A 10 -8.25 -2.25 4.56
C CYS A 10 -9.34 -3.06 3.84
N PHE A 11 -9.01 -4.26 3.35
CA PHE A 11 -10.02 -5.15 2.75
C PHE A 11 -11.06 -5.62 3.77
N GLU A 12 -10.66 -5.99 4.98
CA GLU A 12 -11.57 -6.41 6.05
C GLU A 12 -12.58 -5.31 6.38
N VAL A 13 -12.11 -4.06 6.50
CA VAL A 13 -12.94 -2.88 6.77
C VAL A 13 -13.93 -2.64 5.63
N LEU A 14 -13.45 -2.63 4.37
CA LEU A 14 -14.32 -2.41 3.21
C LEU A 14 -15.35 -3.53 3.06
N THR A 15 -14.91 -4.79 3.14
CA THR A 15 -15.77 -5.97 3.00
C THR A 15 -16.82 -5.98 4.10
N ALA A 16 -16.43 -5.74 5.36
CA ALA A 16 -17.35 -5.66 6.48
C ALA A 16 -18.40 -4.56 6.31
N HIS A 17 -17.99 -3.39 5.82
CA HIS A 17 -18.89 -2.29 5.53
C HIS A 17 -19.93 -2.68 4.46
N LEU A 18 -19.48 -3.26 3.34
CA LEU A 18 -20.35 -3.66 2.24
C LEU A 18 -21.30 -4.81 2.62
N GLU A 19 -20.86 -5.71 3.49
CA GLU A 19 -21.65 -6.84 4.01
C GLU A 19 -22.49 -6.48 5.24
N LYS A 20 -22.38 -5.25 5.76
CA LYS A 20 -23.06 -4.78 6.99
C LYS A 20 -22.73 -5.62 8.23
N ARG A 21 -21.48 -6.07 8.34
CA ARG A 21 -20.94 -6.76 9.53
C ARG A 21 -19.91 -5.90 10.25
N GLN A 22 -19.53 -6.30 11.45
CA GLN A 22 -18.39 -5.68 12.15
C GLN A 22 -17.07 -6.23 11.59
N PRO A 23 -16.07 -5.36 11.33
CA PRO A 23 -14.75 -5.81 10.92
C PRO A 23 -13.96 -6.36 12.12
N LEU A 24 -13.03 -7.28 11.86
CA LEU A 24 -11.94 -7.57 12.80
C LEU A 24 -11.14 -6.30 13.07
N GLY A 25 -10.71 -6.08 14.31
CA GLY A 25 -9.79 -4.97 14.64
C GLY A 25 -8.38 -5.22 14.09
N LEU A 26 -7.62 -4.15 13.82
CA LEU A 26 -6.27 -4.24 13.24
C LEU A 26 -5.34 -5.14 14.06
N GLU A 27 -5.34 -5.02 15.38
CA GLU A 27 -4.53 -5.86 16.28
C GLU A 27 -4.86 -7.36 16.07
N LYS A 28 -6.14 -7.71 15.86
CA LYS A 28 -6.55 -9.08 15.61
C LYS A 28 -6.16 -9.57 14.21
N VAL A 29 -6.26 -8.71 13.20
CA VAL A 29 -5.78 -9.00 11.84
C VAL A 29 -4.29 -9.33 11.86
N GLN A 30 -3.50 -8.56 12.60
CA GLN A 30 -2.05 -8.77 12.75
C GLN A 30 -1.70 -10.10 13.43
N GLU A 31 -2.39 -10.43 14.52
CA GLU A 31 -2.22 -11.70 15.22
C GLU A 31 -2.52 -12.90 14.30
N LEU A 32 -3.64 -12.83 13.58
CA LEU A 32 -4.07 -13.87 12.64
C LEU A 32 -3.13 -13.97 11.45
N TRP A 33 -2.68 -12.84 10.89
CA TRP A 33 -1.71 -12.81 9.80
C TRP A 33 -0.37 -13.43 10.22
N THR A 34 0.09 -13.17 11.44
CA THR A 34 1.33 -13.77 11.98
C THR A 34 1.22 -15.29 12.11
N SER A 35 0.02 -15.80 12.38
CA SER A 35 -0.25 -17.23 12.56
C SER A 35 -0.50 -17.98 11.24
N TYR A 36 -0.92 -17.25 10.20
CA TYR A 36 -1.35 -17.81 8.92
C TYR A 36 -0.31 -18.72 8.22
N PRO A 37 1.00 -18.38 8.17
CA PRO A 37 1.99 -19.21 7.47
C PRO A 37 2.12 -20.61 8.09
N LYS A 38 2.19 -20.67 9.43
CA LYS A 38 2.25 -21.94 10.16
C LYS A 38 0.96 -22.74 9.98
N GLY A 39 -0.17 -22.06 9.89
CA GLY A 39 -1.47 -22.68 9.63
C GLY A 39 -1.54 -23.33 8.25
N LEU A 40 -0.88 -22.78 7.24
CA LEU A 40 -0.79 -23.39 5.90
C LEU A 40 0.11 -24.63 5.89
N GLU A 41 1.24 -24.60 6.60
CA GLU A 41 2.15 -25.76 6.70
C GLU A 41 1.48 -26.96 7.37
N LEU A 42 0.72 -26.72 8.44
CA LEU A 42 -0.04 -27.77 9.13
C LEU A 42 -1.17 -28.32 8.25
N GLN A 43 -1.89 -27.48 7.52
CA GLN A 43 -2.94 -27.93 6.59
C GLN A 43 -2.38 -28.81 5.48
N ASN A 44 -1.23 -28.44 4.90
CA ASN A 44 -0.58 -29.29 3.89
C ASN A 44 -0.15 -30.64 4.48
N THR A 45 0.31 -30.66 5.73
CA THR A 45 0.74 -31.91 6.39
C THR A 45 -0.47 -32.80 6.72
N GLU A 46 -1.57 -32.22 7.20
CA GLU A 46 -2.82 -32.94 7.46
C GLU A 46 -3.45 -33.50 6.17
N GLU A 47 -3.44 -32.73 5.06
CA GLU A 47 -3.92 -33.19 3.76
C GLU A 47 -3.03 -34.31 3.18
N GLU A 48 -1.70 -34.22 3.31
CA GLU A 48 -0.76 -35.29 2.91
C GLU A 48 -0.95 -36.56 3.75
N GLU A 49 -1.21 -36.43 5.06
CA GLU A 49 -1.49 -37.56 5.96
C GLU A 49 -2.86 -38.20 5.66
N GLU A 50 -3.91 -37.42 5.36
CA GLU A 50 -5.22 -37.95 4.98
C GLU A 50 -5.20 -38.66 3.62
N GLU A 51 -4.45 -38.15 2.63
CA GLU A 51 -4.26 -38.84 1.34
C GLU A 51 -3.51 -40.17 1.49
N ASP A 52 -2.52 -40.25 2.39
CA ASP A 52 -1.78 -41.48 2.66
C ASP A 52 -2.65 -42.52 3.42
N VAL A 53 -3.58 -42.06 4.25
CA VAL A 53 -4.55 -42.92 4.94
C VAL A 53 -5.63 -43.46 3.98
N ASP A 54 -6.13 -42.66 3.04
CA ASP A 54 -7.15 -43.11 2.07
C ASP A 54 -6.56 -44.12 1.06
N LEU A 55 -5.28 -43.98 0.70
CA LEU A 55 -4.54 -44.96 -0.10
C LEU A 55 -4.32 -46.30 0.62
N GLN A 56 -4.37 -46.33 1.96
CA GLN A 56 -4.26 -47.57 2.73
C GLN A 56 -5.58 -48.31 2.92
N ILE A 57 -6.73 -47.66 2.68
CA ILE A 57 -8.07 -48.26 2.86
C ILE A 57 -8.55 -49.01 1.61
N THR A 58 -8.00 -48.73 0.42
CA THR A 58 -8.33 -49.47 -0.81
C THR A 58 -7.19 -50.36 -1.31
N GLY A 59 -7.08 -51.60 -0.82
CA GLY A 59 -6.29 -52.61 -1.55
C GLY A 59 -5.79 -53.82 -0.77
N SER A 60 -6.58 -54.91 -0.74
CA SER A 60 -6.08 -56.26 -0.47
C SER A 60 -5.62 -56.98 -1.76
N HIS A 61 -4.31 -57.32 -1.81
CA HIS A 61 -3.55 -58.30 -2.64
C HIS A 61 -3.16 -58.00 -4.13
N PRO A 62 -2.07 -58.62 -4.67
CA PRO A 62 -0.72 -58.96 -4.15
C PRO A 62 0.42 -58.41 -5.11
N PRO A 63 1.73 -58.70 -4.93
CA PRO A 63 2.82 -57.80 -5.36
C PRO A 63 3.15 -57.89 -6.85
N LYS A 64 3.35 -56.73 -7.50
CA LYS A 64 3.99 -56.64 -8.81
C LYS A 64 5.08 -55.57 -8.81
N THR A 65 6.32 -56.07 -8.84
CA THR A 65 7.51 -55.55 -9.54
C THR A 65 7.74 -54.03 -9.60
N ASN A 66 8.74 -53.58 -8.85
CA ASN A 66 9.35 -52.25 -8.94
C ASN A 66 9.74 -51.86 -10.39
N PRO A 67 9.32 -50.69 -10.89
CA PRO A 67 10.09 -49.95 -11.89
C PRO A 67 11.10 -49.04 -11.20
N ARG A 68 12.28 -48.92 -11.81
CA ARG A 68 13.36 -47.98 -11.44
C ARG A 68 12.85 -46.53 -11.35
N PRO A 69 13.43 -45.69 -10.48
CA PRO A 69 13.14 -44.26 -10.48
C PRO A 69 13.78 -43.56 -11.69
N ASP A 70 12.96 -42.85 -12.46
CA ASP A 70 13.41 -41.88 -13.48
C ASP A 70 13.91 -40.60 -12.77
N PRO A 71 15.16 -40.16 -12.99
CA PRO A 71 15.76 -39.06 -12.23
C PRO A 71 15.31 -37.64 -12.67
N ASN A 72 14.23 -37.49 -13.45
CA ASN A 72 13.81 -36.19 -14.01
C ASN A 72 12.34 -35.79 -13.72
N SER A 73 11.63 -36.44 -12.80
CA SER A 73 10.34 -35.92 -12.32
C SER A 73 10.58 -34.78 -11.32
N THR A 74 10.71 -33.56 -11.82
CA THR A 74 10.65 -32.37 -10.97
C THR A 74 9.17 -32.09 -10.71
N THR A 75 8.65 -32.57 -9.59
CA THR A 75 7.32 -32.15 -9.11
C THR A 75 7.39 -30.67 -8.77
N ASN A 76 6.98 -29.83 -9.72
CA ASN A 76 6.70 -28.42 -9.46
C ASN A 76 5.42 -28.35 -8.61
N SER A 77 5.54 -28.62 -7.30
CA SER A 77 4.50 -28.22 -6.36
C SER A 77 4.41 -26.68 -6.42
N ALA A 78 3.25 -26.18 -6.85
CA ALA A 78 3.00 -24.77 -7.09
C ALA A 78 3.23 -24.00 -5.76
N ARG A 79 4.40 -23.35 -5.63
CA ARG A 79 4.75 -22.62 -4.41
C ARG A 79 3.76 -21.47 -4.20
N HIS A 80 3.02 -21.50 -3.09
CA HIS A 80 2.05 -20.46 -2.74
C HIS A 80 2.70 -19.06 -2.80
N PRO A 81 2.10 -18.07 -3.49
CA PRO A 81 2.64 -16.72 -3.62
C PRO A 81 2.86 -16.03 -2.26
N ILE A 82 2.11 -16.44 -1.25
CA ILE A 82 2.21 -15.95 0.12
C ILE A 82 3.53 -16.41 0.78
N LEU A 83 3.94 -17.67 0.57
CA LEU A 83 5.25 -18.18 1.05
C LEU A 83 6.43 -17.47 0.36
N GLN A 84 6.26 -17.01 -0.88
CA GLN A 84 7.27 -16.20 -1.57
C GLN A 84 7.43 -14.80 -0.95
N ARG A 85 6.34 -14.18 -0.48
CA ARG A 85 6.42 -12.86 0.18
C ARG A 85 7.12 -12.95 1.54
N ILE A 86 6.84 -14.00 2.31
CA ILE A 86 7.42 -14.20 3.65
C ILE A 86 8.93 -14.48 3.57
N THR A 87 9.36 -15.32 2.63
CA THR A 87 10.79 -15.62 2.42
C THR A 87 11.61 -14.40 2.01
N ARG A 88 11.01 -13.43 1.31
CA ARG A 88 11.63 -12.13 0.97
C ARG A 88 11.73 -11.18 2.17
N SER A 89 10.78 -11.22 3.11
CA SER A 89 10.85 -10.41 4.34
C SER A 89 11.94 -10.88 5.31
N ALA A 90 12.33 -12.16 5.25
CA ALA A 90 13.39 -12.73 6.10
C ALA A 90 14.82 -12.49 5.59
N SER A 91 14.98 -12.13 4.32
CA SER A 91 16.28 -11.83 3.69
C SER A 91 16.40 -10.32 3.46
N GLY A 92 16.92 -9.61 4.47
CA GLY A 92 17.09 -8.16 4.46
C GLY A 92 18.10 -7.66 3.41
N THR A 93 17.71 -7.62 2.14
CA THR A 93 18.31 -6.80 1.09
C THR A 93 17.29 -6.62 -0.02
N SER A 94 16.68 -5.45 -0.11
CA SER A 94 15.80 -5.08 -1.22
C SER A 94 16.31 -3.80 -1.88
N THR A 95 17.03 -3.95 -2.98
CA THR A 95 17.15 -2.95 -4.05
C THR A 95 15.89 -3.04 -4.91
N PRO A 96 15.19 -1.93 -5.19
CA PRO A 96 14.06 -1.95 -6.13
C PRO A 96 14.58 -2.05 -7.57
N SER A 97 14.13 -3.07 -8.30
CA SER A 97 14.31 -3.17 -9.75
C SER A 97 13.19 -2.42 -10.45
N SER A 98 13.50 -1.24 -10.96
CA SER A 98 12.68 -0.50 -11.93
C SER A 98 12.83 -1.13 -13.31
N SER A 99 11.73 -1.65 -13.87
CA SER A 99 11.64 -2.02 -15.29
C SER A 99 10.94 -0.90 -16.06
N SER A 100 11.66 -0.29 -16.99
CA SER A 100 11.22 0.79 -17.88
C SER A 100 10.99 0.31 -19.32
N SER A 101 10.26 1.15 -20.09
CA SER A 101 10.11 1.23 -21.57
C SER A 101 8.90 0.47 -22.18
N GLU A 102 8.08 0.97 -23.13
CA GLU A 102 8.03 2.21 -23.93
C GLU A 102 6.62 2.40 -24.58
N ARG A 103 6.18 3.67 -24.72
CA ARG A 103 5.34 4.33 -25.76
C ARG A 103 3.81 4.12 -25.93
N THR A 104 3.14 5.27 -25.74
CA THR A 104 2.01 5.90 -26.46
C THR A 104 0.64 5.23 -26.48
N SER A 105 -0.24 5.75 -25.63
CA SER A 105 -1.58 6.17 -26.05
C SER A 105 -2.02 7.42 -25.29
N THR A 106 -2.41 8.43 -26.06
CA THR A 106 -2.90 9.72 -25.60
C THR A 106 -4.18 9.53 -24.78
N SER A 107 -4.12 9.83 -23.49
CA SER A 107 -5.31 10.19 -22.71
C SER A 107 -5.00 11.40 -21.86
N ASN A 108 -5.72 12.49 -22.12
CA ASN A 108 -5.71 13.68 -21.28
C ASN A 108 -6.12 13.27 -19.87
N SER A 109 -5.27 13.54 -18.87
CA SER A 109 -5.70 13.48 -17.48
C SER A 109 -5.10 14.66 -16.70
N THR A 110 -5.98 15.65 -16.59
CA THR A 110 -5.93 16.84 -15.77
C THR A 110 -5.98 16.50 -14.28
N SER A 111 -5.17 17.23 -13.51
CA SER A 111 -5.48 17.71 -12.16
C SER A 111 -5.98 16.67 -11.14
N ALA A 112 -5.06 16.13 -10.35
CA ALA A 112 -5.36 15.67 -9.00
C ALA A 112 -5.82 16.87 -8.16
N THR A 113 -7.12 17.14 -8.22
CA THR A 113 -7.77 18.24 -7.51
C THR A 113 -8.05 17.78 -6.08
N THR A 114 -7.23 18.23 -5.15
CA THR A 114 -7.59 18.28 -3.73
C THR A 114 -8.80 19.22 -3.58
N PRO A 115 -9.86 18.84 -2.83
CA PRO A 115 -10.92 19.78 -2.53
C PRO A 115 -10.33 20.97 -1.75
N SER A 116 -10.52 22.16 -2.30
CA SER A 116 -10.11 23.41 -1.69
C SER A 116 -11.27 23.95 -0.84
N SER A 117 -10.92 24.46 0.34
CA SER A 117 -11.66 25.39 1.20
C SER A 117 -12.54 24.77 2.30
N SER A 118 -11.97 24.74 3.50
CA SER A 118 -12.67 25.20 4.70
C SER A 118 -11.79 26.24 5.37
N THR A 119 -12.22 27.49 5.34
CA THR A 119 -11.58 28.62 6.01
C THR A 119 -11.73 28.43 7.52
N THR A 120 -10.69 27.99 8.20
CA THR A 120 -10.59 28.11 9.65
C THR A 120 -9.54 29.15 10.00
N SER A 121 -10.02 30.17 10.69
CA SER A 121 -9.29 31.31 11.23
C SER A 121 -8.15 30.82 12.13
N PHE A 122 -6.90 31.04 11.72
CA PHE A 122 -5.75 30.84 12.59
C PHE A 122 -5.54 32.09 13.44
N THR A 123 -5.78 31.98 14.76
CA THR A 123 -5.38 33.00 15.75
C THR A 123 -3.88 32.91 16.02
N PRO A 124 -3.18 34.03 16.23
CA PRO A 124 -1.73 34.03 16.47
C PRO A 124 -1.44 33.78 17.96
N ILE A 125 -0.57 32.81 18.27
CA ILE A 125 0.06 32.71 19.58
C ILE A 125 1.56 32.61 19.40
N GLY A 126 2.24 33.64 19.90
CA GLY A 126 3.35 33.51 20.84
C GLY A 126 4.57 32.72 20.38
N ILE A 127 5.63 33.47 20.07
CA ILE A 127 7.02 33.02 20.01
C ILE A 127 7.35 32.21 21.27
N SER A 128 7.74 30.95 21.11
CA SER A 128 8.53 30.18 22.08
C SER A 128 9.42 29.20 21.31
N PRO A 129 10.71 29.06 21.69
CA PRO A 129 11.68 28.31 20.91
C PRO A 129 11.63 26.82 21.30
N THR A 130 11.04 25.98 20.45
CA THR A 130 11.03 24.53 20.70
C THR A 130 12.17 23.85 19.96
N GLN A 131 12.99 23.16 20.74
CA GLN A 131 14.13 22.31 20.39
C GLN A 131 14.00 21.53 19.07
N ARG A 132 15.07 21.55 18.28
CA ARG A 132 15.38 20.50 17.29
C ARG A 132 15.38 19.14 17.97
N GLN A 133 14.41 18.30 17.65
CA GLN A 133 14.51 16.86 17.86
C GLN A 133 14.52 16.15 16.51
N THR A 134 15.72 15.79 16.08
CA THR A 134 15.95 14.78 15.06
C THR A 134 15.63 13.43 15.71
N THR A 135 14.39 12.95 15.57
CA THR A 135 14.06 11.57 15.95
C THR A 135 14.18 10.69 14.72
N GLN A 136 15.28 9.95 14.62
CA GLN A 136 15.25 8.67 13.92
C GLN A 136 14.22 7.79 14.64
N LEU A 137 13.06 7.61 14.02
CA LEU A 137 11.99 6.79 14.55
C LEU A 137 12.33 5.32 14.32
N SER A 138 12.81 4.65 15.37
CA SER A 138 12.59 3.22 15.52
C SER A 138 11.07 2.97 15.50
N PRO A 139 10.56 1.88 14.90
CA PRO A 139 9.12 1.60 14.95
C PRO A 139 8.69 1.51 16.43
N PRO A 140 7.65 2.26 16.86
CA PRO A 140 7.20 2.23 18.24
C PRO A 140 6.80 0.81 18.61
N ARG A 141 7.22 0.38 19.81
CA ARG A 141 6.89 -0.94 20.39
C ARG A 141 5.39 -1.13 20.64
N ASN A 142 4.57 -0.11 20.41
CA ASN A 142 3.12 -0.11 20.59
C ASN A 142 2.44 0.65 19.44
N LEU A 143 1.53 -0.03 18.72
CA LEU A 143 0.81 0.53 17.57
C LEU A 143 -0.09 1.71 17.94
N ARG A 144 -0.49 1.82 19.21
CA ARG A 144 -1.34 2.89 19.73
C ARG A 144 -0.71 4.28 19.61
N ASP A 145 0.62 4.33 19.56
CA ASP A 145 1.38 5.59 19.46
C ASP A 145 1.94 5.82 18.05
N TRP A 146 1.64 4.93 17.09
CA TRP A 146 2.11 5.09 15.72
C TRP A 146 1.22 6.09 14.98
N SER A 147 1.72 7.31 14.81
CA SER A 147 1.14 8.30 13.91
C SER A 147 1.98 8.45 12.65
N THR A 148 1.34 8.46 11.49
CA THR A 148 2.03 8.62 10.21
C THR A 148 1.08 9.18 9.16
N PRO A 149 1.56 10.02 8.23
CA PRO A 149 0.81 10.30 7.02
C PRO A 149 0.69 9.03 6.17
N LEU A 150 -0.45 8.85 5.51
CA LEU A 150 -0.76 7.64 4.77
C LEU A 150 -1.64 7.89 3.56
N PHE A 151 -1.59 6.97 2.60
CA PHE A 151 -2.48 6.89 1.45
C PHE A 151 -2.99 5.47 1.30
N VAL A 152 -4.30 5.32 1.10
CA VAL A 152 -4.92 4.05 0.69
C VAL A 152 -5.35 4.19 -0.77
N THR A 153 -4.89 3.25 -1.59
CA THR A 153 -5.16 3.18 -3.02
C THR A 153 -5.83 1.86 -3.34
N TRP A 154 -6.97 1.92 -4.01
CA TRP A 154 -7.63 0.78 -4.63
C TRP A 154 -7.29 0.77 -6.11
N ASN A 155 -6.91 -0.40 -6.63
CA ASN A 155 -6.71 -0.63 -8.06
C ASN A 155 -7.59 -1.78 -8.53
N THR A 156 -8.03 -1.73 -9.78
CA THR A 156 -8.60 -2.86 -10.50
C THR A 156 -7.49 -3.61 -11.23
N LEU A 157 -7.41 -4.92 -11.02
CA LEU A 157 -6.55 -5.84 -11.74
C LEU A 157 -7.32 -6.38 -12.95
N SER A 158 -6.82 -6.08 -14.16
CA SER A 158 -7.45 -6.55 -15.39
C SER A 158 -7.19 -8.05 -15.61
N SER A 159 -8.25 -8.82 -15.84
CA SER A 159 -8.19 -10.20 -16.31
C SER A 159 -7.95 -10.26 -17.83
N SER A 160 -6.96 -9.53 -18.35
CA SER A 160 -6.59 -9.61 -19.76
C SER A 160 -5.73 -10.86 -20.01
N SER A 161 -6.01 -11.55 -21.12
CA SER A 161 -5.32 -12.77 -21.59
C SER A 161 -3.88 -12.54 -22.09
N GLN A 162 -3.37 -11.30 -21.99
CA GLN A 162 -2.01 -10.92 -22.37
C GLN A 162 -1.19 -10.58 -21.10
N PRO A 163 -0.35 -11.51 -20.59
CA PRO A 163 0.41 -11.35 -19.34
C PRO A 163 1.36 -10.15 -19.31
N HIS A 164 1.74 -9.63 -20.48
CA HIS A 164 2.76 -8.58 -20.62
C HIS A 164 2.23 -7.14 -20.52
N GLN A 165 0.90 -6.95 -20.39
CA GLN A 165 0.23 -5.64 -20.30
C GLN A 165 -0.60 -5.46 -19.02
N GLN A 166 -0.29 -6.20 -17.96
CA GLN A 166 -1.00 -6.08 -16.68
C GLN A 166 -0.44 -4.92 -15.84
N SER A 167 -0.94 -3.71 -16.06
CA SER A 167 -0.80 -2.64 -15.08
C SER A 167 -2.10 -2.50 -14.26
N PRO A 168 -2.01 -2.39 -12.92
CA PRO A 168 -3.16 -2.07 -12.09
C PRO A 168 -3.79 -0.73 -12.54
N SER A 169 -5.12 -0.68 -12.63
CA SER A 169 -5.85 0.53 -13.00
C SER A 169 -6.39 1.21 -11.74
N LEU A 170 -6.15 2.51 -11.56
CA LEU A 170 -6.60 3.23 -10.37
C LEU A 170 -8.13 3.20 -10.24
N ARG A 171 -8.63 2.77 -9.08
CA ARG A 171 -10.07 2.64 -8.74
C ARG A 171 -10.52 3.54 -7.58
N GLY A 172 -9.56 4.08 -6.83
CA GLY A 172 -9.77 5.07 -5.76
C GLY A 172 -8.46 5.34 -5.04
N CYS A 173 -8.19 6.57 -4.61
CA CYS A 173 -7.00 6.89 -3.81
C CYS A 173 -7.20 8.16 -3.00
N ILE A 174 -7.21 8.01 -1.68
CA ILE A 174 -7.31 9.12 -0.73
C ILE A 174 -6.34 8.87 0.42
N GLY A 175 -5.80 9.96 0.98
CA GLY A 175 -4.85 9.93 2.07
C GLY A 175 -4.62 11.31 2.66
N THR A 176 -3.63 11.39 3.55
CA THR A 176 -3.28 12.61 4.28
C THR A 176 -1.78 12.79 4.38
N PHE A 177 -1.37 14.06 4.43
CA PHE A 177 -0.01 14.49 4.76
C PHE A 177 0.13 14.86 6.25
N SER A 178 -0.96 14.83 7.01
CA SER A 178 -0.95 15.00 8.45
C SER A 178 -0.55 13.70 9.12
N SER A 179 0.24 13.77 10.17
CA SER A 179 0.57 12.59 10.98
C SER A 179 -0.59 12.31 11.92
N GLU A 180 -1.31 11.22 11.66
CA GLU A 180 -2.49 10.81 12.43
C GLU A 180 -2.33 9.36 12.93
N PRO A 181 -2.94 8.99 14.07
CA PRO A 181 -2.84 7.65 14.62
C PRO A 181 -3.32 6.60 13.61
N LEU A 182 -2.46 5.63 13.31
CA LEU A 182 -2.68 4.65 12.25
C LEU A 182 -3.93 3.80 12.51
N LEU A 183 -4.22 3.50 13.77
CA LEU A 183 -5.39 2.72 14.20
C LEU A 183 -6.72 3.39 13.82
N THR A 184 -6.78 4.72 13.81
CA THR A 184 -7.99 5.46 13.46
C THR A 184 -8.01 5.89 12.00
N SER A 185 -6.87 6.32 11.46
CA SER A 185 -6.79 6.86 10.11
C SER A 185 -6.82 5.78 9.03
N LEU A 186 -6.20 4.62 9.23
CA LEU A 186 -6.19 3.55 8.23
C LEU A 186 -7.58 3.04 7.83
N PRO A 187 -8.50 2.67 8.76
CA PRO A 187 -9.83 2.21 8.39
C PRO A 187 -10.67 3.33 7.78
N GLU A 188 -10.51 4.58 8.26
CA GLU A 188 -11.18 5.75 7.70
C GLU A 188 -10.78 5.98 6.24
N TYR A 189 -9.47 6.04 5.95
CA TYR A 189 -8.98 6.24 4.59
C TYR A 189 -9.25 5.04 3.68
N ALA A 190 -9.37 3.82 4.21
CA ALA A 190 -9.82 2.66 3.43
C ALA A 190 -11.26 2.85 2.90
N ILE A 191 -12.17 3.32 3.75
CA ILE A 191 -13.57 3.60 3.36
C ILE A 191 -13.66 4.83 2.45
N ILE A 192 -13.01 5.94 2.81
CA ILE A 192 -13.09 7.18 2.03
C ILE A 192 -12.53 6.97 0.62
N SER A 193 -11.39 6.30 0.49
CA SER A 193 -10.80 6.01 -0.83
C SER A 193 -11.64 5.04 -1.67
N ALA A 194 -12.40 4.14 -1.06
CA ALA A 194 -13.25 3.17 -1.76
C ALA A 194 -14.61 3.74 -2.17
N LEU A 195 -15.23 4.54 -1.29
CA LEU A 195 -16.65 4.90 -1.39
C LEU A 195 -16.91 6.40 -1.58
N HIS A 196 -15.91 7.24 -1.32
CA HIS A 196 -16.07 8.71 -1.28
C HIS A 196 -15.02 9.46 -2.10
N ASP A 197 -14.26 8.76 -2.94
CA ASP A 197 -13.41 9.39 -3.94
C ASP A 197 -14.29 9.85 -5.12
N SER A 198 -14.56 11.16 -5.19
CA SER A 198 -15.50 11.75 -6.15
C SER A 198 -15.13 11.56 -7.63
N ARG A 199 -13.95 11.02 -7.93
CA ARG A 199 -13.50 10.69 -9.28
C ARG A 199 -14.07 9.35 -9.77
N PHE A 200 -14.61 8.53 -8.88
CA PHE A 200 -15.08 7.18 -9.17
C PHE A 200 -16.43 6.91 -8.50
N ASP A 201 -17.23 6.02 -9.07
CA ASP A 201 -18.42 5.50 -8.38
C ASP A 201 -18.01 4.67 -7.15
N PRO A 202 -18.82 4.63 -6.08
CA PRO A 202 -18.52 3.81 -4.90
C PRO A 202 -18.28 2.34 -5.25
N ILE A 203 -17.22 1.73 -4.71
CA ILE A 203 -16.91 0.31 -4.93
C ILE A 203 -18.05 -0.59 -4.42
N THR A 204 -18.42 -1.58 -5.23
CA THR A 204 -19.47 -2.56 -4.92
C THR A 204 -18.92 -3.94 -4.56
N LEU A 205 -19.74 -4.78 -3.89
CA LEU A 205 -19.38 -6.17 -3.56
C LEU A 205 -18.91 -6.99 -4.78
N ARG A 206 -19.49 -6.72 -5.96
CA ARG A 206 -19.17 -7.47 -7.19
C ARG A 206 -17.80 -7.14 -7.76
N GLU A 207 -17.24 -5.98 -7.40
CA GLU A 207 -15.92 -5.55 -7.83
C GLU A 207 -14.82 -6.14 -6.97
N LEU A 208 -15.11 -6.55 -5.73
CA LEU A 208 -14.10 -7.06 -4.79
C LEU A 208 -13.15 -8.09 -5.41
N PRO A 209 -13.60 -9.11 -6.19
CA PRO A 209 -12.71 -10.10 -6.80
C PRO A 209 -11.64 -9.57 -7.74
N THR A 210 -11.80 -8.36 -8.27
CA THR A 210 -10.84 -7.75 -9.21
C THR A 210 -9.94 -6.72 -8.55
N LEU A 211 -10.06 -6.48 -7.24
CA LEU A 211 -9.33 -5.40 -6.58
C LEU A 211 -7.96 -5.80 -6.07
N GLU A 212 -7.08 -4.81 -6.04
CA GLU A 212 -5.88 -4.74 -5.21
C GLU A 212 -6.01 -3.51 -4.30
N VAL A 213 -5.58 -3.63 -3.04
CA VAL A 213 -5.37 -2.48 -2.17
C VAL A 213 -3.88 -2.27 -1.96
N ALA A 214 -3.45 -1.01 -2.02
CA ALA A 214 -2.10 -0.60 -1.68
C ALA A 214 -2.14 0.46 -0.57
N VAL A 215 -1.34 0.23 0.48
CA VAL A 215 -1.14 1.16 1.58
C VAL A 215 0.24 1.77 1.46
N THR A 216 0.32 3.10 1.43
CA THR A 216 1.59 3.84 1.43
C THR A 216 1.71 4.65 2.71
N LEU A 217 2.68 4.33 3.56
CA LEU A 217 3.02 5.15 4.73
C LEU A 217 4.18 6.08 4.37
N LEU A 218 4.02 7.38 4.64
CA LEU A 218 5.05 8.38 4.35
C LEU A 218 6.01 8.52 5.54
N THR A 219 7.32 8.45 5.25
CA THR A 219 8.38 8.46 6.26
C THR A 219 9.48 9.46 5.91
N ASP A 220 10.41 9.67 6.84
CA ASP A 220 11.68 10.37 6.58
C ASP A 220 11.49 11.80 6.05
N PHE A 221 10.59 12.57 6.68
CA PHE A 221 10.38 13.97 6.34
C PHE A 221 11.59 14.81 6.76
N GLU A 222 12.31 15.35 5.78
CA GLU A 222 13.52 16.14 5.96
C GLU A 222 13.43 17.45 5.19
N GLU A 223 13.83 18.57 5.81
CA GLU A 223 13.95 19.84 5.11
C GLU A 223 15.16 19.79 4.17
N CYS A 224 14.93 20.13 2.91
CA CYS A 224 15.97 20.19 1.88
C CYS A 224 16.88 21.40 2.10
N ALA A 225 18.20 21.23 1.94
CA ALA A 225 19.16 22.33 2.03
C ALA A 225 18.95 23.40 0.93
N HIS A 226 18.44 22.98 -0.23
CA HIS A 226 17.99 23.85 -1.32
C HIS A 226 16.84 23.16 -2.09
N PRO A 227 16.04 23.86 -2.91
CA PRO A 227 14.84 23.28 -3.54
C PRO A 227 15.03 22.05 -4.44
N LEU A 228 16.27 21.69 -4.75
CA LEU A 228 16.64 20.56 -5.61
C LEU A 228 17.39 19.45 -4.85
N ASP A 229 17.49 19.56 -3.51
CA ASP A 229 18.16 18.60 -2.62
C ASP A 229 17.22 17.44 -2.25
N TRP A 230 16.86 16.68 -3.28
CA TRP A 230 16.06 15.46 -3.20
C TRP A 230 16.41 14.56 -4.39
N GLU A 231 15.92 13.33 -4.42
CA GLU A 231 16.32 12.32 -5.43
C GLU A 231 15.08 11.78 -6.15
N ILE A 232 15.12 11.80 -7.49
CA ILE A 232 14.00 11.35 -8.33
C ILE A 232 13.82 9.84 -8.16
N GLY A 233 12.58 9.39 -8.02
CA GLY A 233 12.26 7.97 -7.82
C GLY A 233 12.51 7.46 -6.40
N VAL A 234 13.11 8.28 -5.53
CA VAL A 234 13.31 7.96 -4.11
C VAL A 234 12.44 8.85 -3.23
N HIS A 235 12.47 10.16 -3.50
CA HIS A 235 11.84 11.17 -2.65
C HIS A 235 10.58 11.75 -3.28
N GLY A 236 9.51 11.83 -2.48
CA GLY A 236 8.43 12.78 -2.69
C GLY A 236 8.85 14.17 -2.21
N ILE A 237 8.16 15.20 -2.70
CA ILE A 237 8.41 16.59 -2.31
C ILE A 237 7.14 17.24 -1.76
N ARG A 238 7.29 18.04 -0.70
CA ARG A 238 6.29 18.97 -0.20
C ARG A 238 6.88 20.37 -0.24
N ILE A 239 6.32 21.22 -1.08
CA ILE A 239 6.77 22.60 -1.23
C ILE A 239 5.90 23.54 -0.40
N SER A 240 6.50 24.62 0.09
CA SER A 240 5.77 25.77 0.63
C SER A 240 6.50 27.05 0.25
N PHE A 241 5.75 28.10 -0.08
CA PHE A 241 6.31 29.40 -0.44
C PHE A 241 5.29 30.52 -0.24
N TYR A 242 5.75 31.77 -0.31
CA TYR A 242 4.88 32.94 -0.27
C TYR A 242 4.87 33.66 -1.61
N HIS A 243 3.67 34.06 -2.05
CA HIS A 243 3.49 34.91 -3.22
C HIS A 243 2.33 35.88 -3.00
N LYS A 244 2.54 37.18 -3.24
CA LYS A 244 1.50 38.22 -3.01
C LYS A 244 0.86 38.14 -1.61
N ASN A 245 1.69 37.99 -0.57
CA ASN A 245 1.29 37.83 0.83
C ASN A 245 0.35 36.64 1.12
N LYS A 246 0.27 35.65 0.22
CA LYS A 246 -0.45 34.40 0.44
C LYS A 246 0.54 33.25 0.50
N ARG A 247 0.29 32.32 1.42
CA ARG A 247 1.06 31.08 1.52
C ARG A 247 0.49 30.06 0.54
N PHE A 248 1.39 29.39 -0.16
CA PHE A 248 1.08 28.33 -1.11
C PHE A 248 1.82 27.06 -0.69
N GLY A 249 1.29 25.92 -1.14
CA GLY A 249 1.93 24.63 -0.95
C GLY A 249 1.30 23.56 -1.82
N ALA A 250 2.12 22.59 -2.18
CA ALA A 250 1.73 21.41 -2.93
C ALA A 250 2.67 20.26 -2.59
N CYS A 251 2.27 19.07 -2.98
CA CYS A 251 3.04 17.85 -2.77
C CYS A 251 2.95 16.91 -3.98
N TYR A 252 4.02 16.13 -4.15
CA TYR A 252 4.10 15.02 -5.09
C TYR A 252 4.73 13.80 -4.42
N LEU A 253 4.14 12.63 -4.68
CA LEU A 253 4.67 11.34 -4.27
C LEU A 253 5.97 11.01 -5.04
N PRO A 254 6.81 10.08 -4.51
CA PRO A 254 8.09 9.70 -5.14
C PRO A 254 7.97 9.33 -6.63
N ASP A 255 6.89 8.66 -7.01
CA ASP A 255 6.72 8.11 -8.36
C ASP A 255 6.36 9.17 -9.41
N VAL A 256 5.79 10.32 -9.01
CA VAL A 256 5.23 11.29 -9.96
C VAL A 256 6.29 11.86 -10.90
N ALA A 257 7.49 12.18 -10.40
CA ALA A 257 8.55 12.72 -11.24
C ALA A 257 9.06 11.68 -12.26
N VAL A 258 9.08 10.40 -11.86
CA VAL A 258 9.50 9.29 -12.73
C VAL A 258 8.47 9.06 -13.82
N GLU A 259 7.19 8.93 -13.45
CA GLU A 259 6.08 8.67 -14.37
C GLU A 259 5.91 9.78 -15.42
N GLN A 260 6.20 11.03 -15.05
CA GLN A 260 6.08 12.18 -15.93
C GLN A 260 7.37 12.48 -16.71
N GLU A 261 8.44 11.70 -16.48
CA GLU A 261 9.77 11.95 -17.03
C GLU A 261 10.31 13.36 -16.71
N TRP A 262 9.96 13.90 -15.54
CA TRP A 262 10.35 15.23 -15.11
C TRP A 262 11.71 15.24 -14.40
N GLY A 263 12.54 16.23 -14.75
CA GLY A 263 13.71 16.60 -13.96
C GLY A 263 13.35 17.39 -12.69
N LYS A 264 14.28 17.52 -11.74
CA LYS A 264 14.00 18.11 -10.42
C LYS A 264 13.40 19.53 -10.50
N GLU A 265 13.96 20.38 -11.35
CA GLU A 265 13.48 21.75 -11.53
C GLU A 265 12.05 21.78 -12.10
N GLU A 266 11.78 20.93 -13.08
CA GLU A 266 10.45 20.81 -13.66
C GLU A 266 9.43 20.32 -12.64
N THR A 267 9.77 19.33 -11.82
CA THR A 267 8.91 18.84 -10.74
C THR A 267 8.58 19.94 -9.73
N VAL A 268 9.56 20.74 -9.30
CA VAL A 268 9.34 21.85 -8.36
C VAL A 268 8.42 22.91 -8.98
N VAL A 269 8.70 23.33 -10.23
CA VAL A 269 7.85 24.31 -10.93
C VAL A 269 6.44 23.79 -11.15
N SER A 270 6.31 22.51 -11.51
CA SER A 270 5.01 21.85 -11.67
C SER A 270 4.25 21.82 -10.34
N ALA A 271 4.91 21.52 -9.22
CA ALA A 271 4.32 21.58 -7.89
C ALA A 271 3.89 23.01 -7.53
N MET A 272 4.68 24.04 -7.88
CA MET A 272 4.29 25.44 -7.67
C MET A 272 3.05 25.80 -8.47
N ARG A 273 2.96 25.36 -9.73
CA ARG A 273 1.76 25.54 -10.56
C ARG A 273 0.54 24.82 -9.98
N LYS A 274 0.72 23.59 -9.50
CA LYS A 274 -0.30 22.82 -8.77
C LYS A 274 -0.78 23.55 -7.51
N ALA A 275 0.12 24.25 -6.82
CA ALA A 275 -0.23 25.10 -5.69
C ALA A 275 -1.00 26.38 -6.11
N GLY A 276 -1.09 26.70 -7.39
CA GLY A 276 -1.76 27.90 -7.92
C GLY A 276 -0.82 29.05 -8.30
N TRP A 277 0.49 28.81 -8.40
CA TRP A 277 1.44 29.85 -8.84
C TRP A 277 1.42 30.02 -10.37
N GLY A 278 1.11 31.23 -10.81
CA GLY A 278 1.05 31.62 -12.23
C GLY A 278 2.24 32.45 -12.73
N GLY A 279 3.39 32.39 -12.05
CA GLY A 279 4.59 33.13 -12.45
C GLY A 279 5.28 32.55 -13.69
N LYS A 280 6.23 33.32 -14.26
CA LYS A 280 7.10 32.84 -15.35
C LYS A 280 8.03 31.74 -14.81
N ARG A 281 8.23 30.67 -15.57
CA ARG A 281 9.03 29.50 -15.16
C ARG A 281 10.41 29.95 -14.68
N GLU A 282 11.08 30.82 -15.41
CA GLU A 282 12.46 31.26 -15.15
C GLU A 282 12.61 32.00 -13.80
N LYS A 283 11.51 32.51 -13.24
CA LYS A 283 11.47 33.28 -12.00
C LYS A 283 11.14 32.42 -10.77
N TRP A 284 11.07 31.09 -10.90
CA TRP A 284 10.67 30.23 -9.78
C TRP A 284 11.60 30.36 -8.56
N ARG A 285 12.89 30.61 -8.78
CA ARG A 285 13.89 30.83 -7.72
C ARG A 285 13.78 32.19 -7.04
N GLU A 286 13.10 33.15 -7.67
CA GLU A 286 12.85 34.49 -7.09
C GLU A 286 11.66 34.48 -6.12
N VAL A 287 10.92 33.37 -6.03
CA VAL A 287 9.75 33.27 -5.16
C VAL A 287 10.20 33.23 -3.69
N SER A 288 9.60 34.12 -2.91
CA SER A 288 9.97 34.31 -1.51
C SER A 288 9.70 33.06 -0.67
N GLN A 289 10.70 32.69 0.13
CA GLN A 289 10.62 31.62 1.13
C GLN A 289 10.19 30.27 0.54
N LEU A 290 10.70 29.92 -0.65
CA LEU A 290 10.52 28.58 -1.19
C LEU A 290 11.29 27.56 -0.35
N SER A 291 10.55 26.82 0.48
CA SER A 291 11.02 25.67 1.24
C SER A 291 10.56 24.37 0.57
N VAL A 292 11.43 23.37 0.53
CA VAL A 292 11.09 22.02 0.09
C VAL A 292 11.40 21.06 1.23
N VAL A 293 10.43 20.19 1.53
CA VAL A 293 10.61 19.04 2.41
C VAL A 293 10.59 17.79 1.54
N ARG A 294 11.62 16.95 1.64
CA ARG A 294 11.66 15.63 1.02
C ARG A 294 11.13 14.58 1.99
N TYR A 295 10.56 13.51 1.45
CA TYR A 295 10.08 12.37 2.24
C TYR A 295 10.10 11.10 1.38
N GLN A 296 10.03 9.94 2.01
CA GLN A 296 9.93 8.65 1.33
C GLN A 296 8.52 8.06 1.49
N GLY A 297 8.14 7.18 0.56
CA GLY A 297 6.91 6.40 0.64
C GLY A 297 7.26 4.93 0.80
N ARG A 298 6.72 4.27 1.84
CA ARG A 298 6.83 2.82 2.02
C ARG A 298 5.49 2.19 1.67
N LYS A 299 5.41 1.65 0.45
CA LYS A 299 4.21 1.04 -0.13
C LYS A 299 4.22 -0.47 0.06
N GLU A 300 3.06 -1.04 0.38
CA GLU A 300 2.77 -2.47 0.30
C GLU A 300 1.42 -2.64 -0.43
N SER A 301 1.21 -3.76 -1.12
CA SER A 301 -0.08 -4.07 -1.75
C SER A 301 -0.49 -5.52 -1.57
N VAL A 302 -1.80 -5.77 -1.55
CA VAL A 302 -2.40 -7.11 -1.45
C VAL A 302 -3.56 -7.17 -2.44
N SER A 303 -3.66 -8.28 -3.17
CA SER A 303 -4.80 -8.55 -4.05
C SER A 303 -5.99 -9.14 -3.27
N TRP A 304 -7.20 -9.01 -3.81
CA TRP A 304 -8.37 -9.67 -3.24
C TRP A 304 -8.17 -11.18 -3.07
N LYS A 305 -7.52 -11.83 -4.04
CA LYS A 305 -7.24 -13.27 -3.99
C LYS A 305 -6.51 -13.64 -2.69
N GLU A 306 -5.44 -12.91 -2.37
CA GLU A 306 -4.64 -13.13 -1.17
C GLU A 306 -5.44 -12.83 0.11
N TYR A 307 -6.21 -11.74 0.12
CA TYR A 307 -7.10 -11.43 1.24
C TYR A 307 -8.15 -12.53 1.46
N ASN A 308 -8.78 -13.01 0.39
CA ASN A 308 -9.83 -14.02 0.45
C ASN A 308 -9.30 -15.38 0.90
N GLU A 309 -8.11 -15.78 0.45
CA GLU A 309 -7.39 -16.97 0.93
C GLU A 309 -7.13 -16.89 2.44
N TRP A 310 -6.58 -15.76 2.92
CA TRP A 310 -6.36 -15.52 4.34
C TRP A 310 -7.68 -15.53 5.14
N ARG A 311 -8.71 -14.83 4.65
CA ARG A 311 -10.00 -14.71 5.32
C ARG A 311 -10.71 -16.07 5.45
N THR A 312 -10.67 -16.89 4.41
CA THR A 312 -11.21 -18.25 4.41
C THR A 312 -10.51 -19.11 5.47
N TRP A 313 -9.19 -18.99 5.60
CA TRP A 313 -8.43 -19.67 6.64
C TRP A 313 -8.85 -19.21 8.05
N VAL A 314 -9.01 -17.90 8.28
CA VAL A 314 -9.47 -17.34 9.57
C VAL A 314 -10.82 -17.94 9.97
N GLU A 315 -11.75 -18.07 9.02
CA GLU A 315 -13.09 -18.62 9.28
C GLU A 315 -13.07 -20.11 9.61
N LYS A 316 -12.18 -20.90 8.98
CA LYS A 316 -11.97 -22.31 9.34
C LYS A 316 -11.45 -22.44 10.78
N GLN A 317 -10.52 -21.59 11.20
CA GLN A 317 -10.00 -21.60 12.58
C GLN A 317 -11.09 -21.26 13.60
N GLY A 318 -11.97 -20.30 13.30
CA GLY A 318 -13.10 -19.97 14.18
C GLY A 318 -14.07 -21.14 14.39
N LYS A 319 -14.41 -21.86 13.32
CA LYS A 319 -15.30 -23.03 13.39
C LYS A 319 -14.69 -24.18 14.19
N ASN A 320 -13.41 -24.47 14.02
CA ASN A 320 -12.72 -25.56 14.73
C ASN A 320 -12.63 -25.33 16.26
N VAL A 321 -12.65 -24.07 16.71
CA VAL A 321 -12.71 -23.72 18.14
C VAL A 321 -14.11 -23.95 18.71
N GLU A 322 -15.16 -23.69 17.91
CA GLU A 322 -16.55 -23.84 18.33
C GLU A 322 -16.99 -25.32 18.39
N THR A 323 -16.46 -26.20 17.54
CA THR A 323 -16.75 -27.65 17.58
C THR A 323 -16.00 -28.43 18.67
N ARG A 324 -15.00 -27.82 19.32
CA ARG A 324 -14.19 -28.45 20.38
C ARG A 324 -14.65 -28.11 21.81
N ASN A 325 -15.65 -27.22 21.96
CA ASN A 325 -16.28 -26.88 23.24
C ASN A 325 -17.68 -27.50 23.34
#